data_AF-A0A7Y3DPK3-F1
#
_entry.id   AF-A0A7Y3DPK3-F1
#
_cell.length_a   1.000
_cell.length_b   1.000
_cell.length_c   1.000
_cell.angle_alpha   90.00
_cell.angle_beta   90.00
_cell.angle_gamma   90.00
#
_symmetry.space_group_name_H-M   'P 1'
#
loop_
_entity.id
_entity.type
_entity.pdbx_description
1 polymer ?
#
loop_
_entity_poly.entity_id
_entity_poly.type
_entity_poly.pdbx_seq_one_letter_code
_entity_poly.pdbx_strand_id
1 'polypeptide(L)'
;MYKIIGNNNKVNYGCIDEPIEWNYEAFKLLDFFNKEIKGIKKKFAYHQFNYIGITAGKYIVGFATVDLGYLKNVFAFIYSEDKGMILESDDKCLGFSKKMDFPRNPDNYITTFNSGKTSVRVEKSHDRGMLHVDCNFKDQLKFKGNFNFSIESHQPLRVLNPSVPTRFTYTEKCSPLVANDFEISLDGNPLAFETDNVTAIYDWSGGYLRRETNWYWTAFGTILPNKTSIGANFAAFTNETYFSENAFWIDHKRTRVSRVLYDFNEQEPYQTWHVYDEAGLVDLIFTPDGERSDKINGGPLVKTIFRQFVGSFDGFFKPADGGKVEFTKVKGFCEIHRAIW
;
A
#
# COMPACT_ATOMS: atom_id res chain seq x y z
N MET A 1 -21.66 9.54 -5.92
CA MET A 1 -20.50 9.88 -5.07
C MET A 1 -20.82 9.39 -3.68
N TYR A 2 -20.08 8.38 -3.24
CA TYR A 2 -20.31 7.65 -2.01
C TYR A 2 -19.87 8.47 -0.80
N LYS A 3 -20.80 8.80 0.09
CA LYS A 3 -20.51 9.56 1.30
C LYS A 3 -20.08 8.64 2.43
N ILE A 4 -18.88 8.85 2.99
CA ILE A 4 -18.33 7.94 4.00
C ILE A 4 -18.96 8.10 5.39
N ILE A 5 -19.29 9.34 5.80
CA ILE A 5 -19.98 9.61 7.07
C ILE A 5 -21.42 10.01 6.79
N GLY A 6 -22.37 9.16 7.18
CA GLY A 6 -23.80 9.40 7.12
C GLY A 6 -24.34 10.16 8.33
N ASN A 7 -25.66 10.09 8.52
CA ASN A 7 -26.35 10.72 9.64
C ASN A 7 -26.00 10.03 10.98
N ASN A 8 -26.17 10.75 12.08
CA ASN A 8 -25.98 10.23 13.44
C ASN A 8 -24.62 9.56 13.68
N ASN A 9 -23.56 10.10 13.05
CA ASN A 9 -22.20 9.57 13.14
C ASN A 9 -22.01 8.15 12.59
N LYS A 10 -22.96 7.64 11.80
CA LYS A 10 -22.85 6.32 11.17
C LYS A 10 -21.82 6.40 10.03
N VAL A 11 -20.83 5.51 10.04
CA VAL A 11 -19.96 5.30 8.89
C VAL A 11 -20.65 4.34 7.93
N ASN A 12 -20.67 4.67 6.64
CA ASN A 12 -21.21 3.79 5.61
C ASN A 12 -20.10 2.79 5.23
N TYR A 13 -20.01 1.68 5.95
CA TYR A 13 -19.04 0.62 5.66
C TYR A 13 -19.40 -0.13 4.38
N GLY A 14 -18.39 -0.57 3.63
CA GLY A 14 -18.63 -1.24 2.35
C GLY A 14 -17.37 -1.45 1.51
N CYS A 15 -17.52 -2.28 0.48
CA CYS A 15 -16.68 -2.24 -0.71
C CYS A 15 -17.25 -1.19 -1.67
N ILE A 16 -16.42 -0.27 -2.18
CA ILE A 16 -16.88 0.96 -2.84
C ILE A 16 -16.32 1.06 -4.26
N ASP A 17 -17.17 0.83 -5.25
CA ASP A 17 -16.78 0.85 -6.68
C ASP A 17 -17.18 2.16 -7.40
N GLU A 18 -17.40 3.25 -6.65
CA GLU A 18 -17.74 4.57 -7.18
C GLU A 18 -16.96 5.71 -6.49
N PRO A 19 -16.81 6.91 -7.09
CA PRO A 19 -16.11 8.02 -6.45
C PRO A 19 -16.63 8.36 -5.05
N ILE A 20 -15.76 8.80 -4.14
CA ILE A 20 -16.06 9.03 -2.72
C ILE A 20 -16.10 10.52 -2.37
N GLU A 21 -17.13 10.91 -1.62
CA GLU A 21 -17.17 12.17 -0.88
C GLU A 21 -16.44 11.93 0.45
N TRP A 22 -15.18 12.33 0.52
CA TRP A 22 -14.33 12.11 1.70
C TRP A 22 -14.66 13.08 2.86
N ASN A 23 -15.88 13.01 3.38
CA ASN A 23 -16.40 13.89 4.42
C ASN A 23 -15.97 13.46 5.86
N TYR A 24 -14.74 12.97 6.02
CA TYR A 24 -14.21 12.40 7.26
C TYR A 24 -14.30 13.35 8.47
N GLU A 25 -14.27 14.66 8.24
CA GLU A 25 -14.33 15.67 9.31
C GLU A 25 -15.64 15.62 10.10
N ALA A 26 -16.73 15.20 9.46
CA ALA A 26 -18.05 15.01 10.07
C ALA A 26 -18.09 13.88 11.10
N PHE A 27 -17.09 12.98 11.09
CA PHE A 27 -17.01 11.89 12.05
C PHE A 27 -16.70 12.41 13.46
N LYS A 28 -17.57 12.11 14.41
CA LYS A 28 -17.34 12.30 15.84
C LYS A 28 -16.53 11.11 16.36
N LEU A 29 -15.24 11.33 16.54
CA LEU A 29 -14.33 10.37 17.15
C LEU A 29 -14.66 10.27 18.65
N LEU A 30 -14.89 9.07 19.15
CA LEU A 30 -15.26 8.84 20.56
C LEU A 30 -14.16 8.07 21.30
N ASP A 31 -13.97 8.40 22.57
CA ASP A 31 -13.17 7.60 23.49
C ASP A 31 -13.94 6.36 23.98
N PHE A 32 -13.32 5.57 24.86
CA PHE A 32 -13.91 4.35 25.42
C PHE A 32 -15.23 4.60 26.18
N PHE A 33 -15.43 5.81 26.72
CA PHE A 33 -16.62 6.19 27.47
C PHE A 33 -17.62 6.99 26.62
N ASN A 34 -17.52 6.89 25.29
CA ASN A 34 -18.35 7.61 24.33
C ASN A 34 -18.26 9.15 24.44
N LYS A 35 -17.17 9.69 25.02
CA LYS A 35 -16.93 11.13 25.03
C LYS A 35 -16.22 11.54 23.75
N GLU A 36 -16.65 12.66 23.17
CA GLU A 36 -16.08 13.14 21.92
C GLU A 36 -14.64 13.64 22.08
N ILE A 37 -13.75 13.10 21.26
CA ILE A 37 -12.36 13.54 21.12
C ILE A 37 -12.32 14.68 20.10
N LYS A 38 -11.82 15.84 20.51
CA LYS A 38 -11.77 17.08 19.70
C LYS A 38 -10.35 17.64 19.55
N GLY A 39 -10.22 18.63 18.67
CA GLY A 39 -9.00 19.44 18.51
C GLY A 39 -7.77 18.62 18.14
N ILE A 40 -6.64 18.91 18.78
CA ILE A 40 -5.35 18.29 18.47
C ILE A 40 -5.35 16.78 18.67
N LYS A 41 -6.10 16.26 19.66
CA LYS A 41 -6.23 14.82 19.89
C LYS A 41 -6.92 14.11 18.73
N LYS A 42 -7.99 14.71 18.17
CA LYS A 42 -8.65 14.19 16.96
C LYS A 42 -7.72 14.29 15.76
N LYS A 43 -6.97 15.39 15.63
CA LYS A 43 -5.99 15.56 14.54
C LYS A 43 -4.91 14.47 14.56
N PHE A 44 -4.34 14.19 15.73
CA PHE A 44 -3.28 13.18 15.92
C PHE A 44 -3.78 11.75 15.84
N ALA A 45 -5.08 11.50 15.99
CA ALA A 45 -5.66 10.17 15.86
C ALA A 45 -5.90 9.73 14.41
N TYR A 46 -5.77 10.66 13.45
CA TYR A 46 -5.97 10.38 12.03
C TYR A 46 -4.61 10.07 11.39
N HIS A 47 -4.48 8.90 10.79
CA HIS A 47 -3.28 8.51 10.06
C HIS A 47 -3.63 8.27 8.59
N GLN A 48 -2.67 8.54 7.71
CA GLN A 48 -2.74 8.18 6.31
C GLN A 48 -1.37 7.74 5.78
N PHE A 49 -1.42 6.84 4.82
CA PHE A 49 -0.29 6.16 4.20
C PHE A 49 -0.54 6.08 2.70
N ASN A 50 0.47 6.31 1.89
CA ASN A 50 0.49 5.98 0.48
C ASN A 50 1.79 5.24 0.20
N TYR A 51 1.71 3.93 -0.03
CA TYR A 51 2.81 3.08 -0.43
C TYR A 51 2.66 2.75 -1.91
N ILE A 52 3.77 2.85 -2.63
CA ILE A 52 3.86 2.42 -4.02
C ILE A 52 5.10 1.54 -4.17
N GLY A 53 4.88 0.32 -4.66
CA GLY A 53 5.93 -0.62 -5.01
C GLY A 53 6.05 -0.72 -6.53
N ILE A 54 7.24 -0.59 -7.09
CA ILE A 54 7.50 -0.63 -8.53
C ILE A 54 8.46 -1.76 -8.82
N THR A 55 8.09 -2.63 -9.77
CA THR A 55 8.99 -3.64 -10.33
C THR A 55 9.39 -3.20 -11.72
N ALA A 56 10.70 -3.13 -11.98
CA ALA A 56 11.28 -2.75 -13.25
C ALA A 56 12.42 -3.72 -13.62
N GLY A 57 12.08 -4.80 -14.33
CA GLY A 57 13.01 -5.88 -14.66
C GLY A 57 13.58 -6.54 -13.41
N LYS A 58 14.87 -6.33 -13.14
CA LYS A 58 15.55 -6.85 -11.95
C LYS A 58 15.43 -6.00 -10.70
N TYR A 59 14.93 -4.77 -10.84
CA TYR A 59 14.83 -3.81 -9.76
C TYR A 59 13.46 -3.82 -9.13
N ILE A 60 13.43 -3.69 -7.80
CA ILE A 60 12.23 -3.42 -7.01
C ILE A 60 12.47 -2.12 -6.25
N VAL A 61 11.57 -1.17 -6.39
CA VAL A 61 11.56 0.08 -5.62
C VAL A 61 10.32 0.09 -4.75
N GLY A 62 10.48 0.23 -3.45
CA GLY A 62 9.37 0.52 -2.55
C GLY A 62 9.53 1.94 -2.03
N PHE A 63 8.45 2.74 -2.04
CA PHE A 63 8.46 4.04 -1.39
C PHE A 63 7.12 4.35 -0.75
N ALA A 64 7.15 5.17 0.31
CA ALA A 64 5.94 5.58 0.99
C ALA A 64 5.96 7.05 1.39
N THR A 65 4.76 7.61 1.46
CA THR A 65 4.48 8.87 2.15
C THR A 65 3.53 8.60 3.31
N VAL A 66 3.89 9.07 4.50
CA VAL A 66 3.19 8.79 5.75
C VAL A 66 2.91 10.09 6.50
N ASP A 67 1.67 10.26 6.94
CA ASP A 67 1.25 11.33 7.86
C ASP A 67 0.46 10.75 9.03
N LEU A 68 1.09 10.76 10.22
CA LEU A 68 0.50 10.31 11.49
C LEU A 68 -0.16 11.48 12.26
N GLY A 69 -0.28 12.66 11.65
CA GLY A 69 -0.79 13.86 12.28
C GLY A 69 0.19 14.59 13.20
N TYR A 70 1.06 13.87 13.92
CA TYR A 70 2.13 14.42 14.77
C TYR A 70 3.54 14.21 14.20
N LEU A 71 3.72 13.22 13.33
CA LEU A 71 4.96 12.89 12.64
C LEU A 71 4.65 12.58 11.18
N LYS A 72 5.49 13.09 10.28
CA LYS A 72 5.41 12.82 8.85
C LYS A 72 6.72 12.20 8.38
N ASN A 73 6.63 11.30 7.42
CA ASN A 73 7.76 10.53 6.94
C ASN A 73 7.63 10.23 5.44
N VAL A 74 8.75 10.30 4.73
CA VAL A 74 8.90 9.67 3.43
C VAL A 74 10.08 8.70 3.50
N PHE A 75 9.94 7.56 2.86
CA PHE A 75 11.06 6.64 2.66
C PHE A 75 11.01 6.04 1.27
N ALA A 76 12.17 5.58 0.80
CA ALA A 76 12.29 4.73 -0.36
C ALA A 76 13.44 3.74 -0.17
N PHE A 77 13.37 2.64 -0.89
CA PHE A 77 14.47 1.72 -1.06
C PHE A 77 14.53 1.20 -2.50
N ILE A 78 15.70 0.71 -2.90
CA ILE A 78 15.88 -0.03 -4.13
C ILE A 78 16.58 -1.35 -3.85
N TYR A 79 15.98 -2.42 -4.32
CA TYR A 79 16.52 -3.77 -4.34
C TYR A 79 16.83 -4.18 -5.78
N SER A 80 17.85 -5.01 -5.96
CA SER A 80 18.15 -5.68 -7.23
C SER A 80 18.41 -7.15 -6.95
N GLU A 81 17.86 -8.02 -7.80
CA GLU A 81 18.07 -9.47 -7.73
C GLU A 81 19.56 -9.86 -7.61
N ASP A 82 20.43 -9.24 -8.42
CA ASP A 82 21.87 -9.54 -8.40
C ASP A 82 22.64 -8.98 -7.19
N LYS A 83 22.13 -7.93 -6.53
CA LYS A 83 22.90 -7.12 -5.56
C LYS A 83 22.29 -7.08 -4.15
N GLY A 84 21.07 -7.59 -3.97
CA GLY A 84 20.31 -7.42 -2.76
C GLY A 84 19.78 -5.99 -2.59
N MET A 85 19.65 -5.56 -1.33
CA MET A 85 19.26 -4.20 -0.98
C MET A 85 20.41 -3.23 -1.32
N ILE A 86 20.17 -2.29 -2.24
CA ILE A 86 21.19 -1.35 -2.70
C ILE A 86 21.18 -0.05 -1.89
N LEU A 87 19.99 0.50 -1.64
CA LEU A 87 19.82 1.77 -0.93
C LEU A 87 18.54 1.74 -0.10
N GLU A 88 18.61 2.34 1.08
CA GLU A 88 17.46 2.73 1.89
C GLU A 88 17.61 4.21 2.25
N SER A 89 16.55 4.99 2.04
CA SER A 89 16.51 6.41 2.39
C SER A 89 15.22 6.74 3.10
N ASP A 90 15.34 7.55 4.14
CA ASP A 90 14.26 7.97 5.00
C ASP A 90 14.48 9.43 5.40
N ASP A 91 13.41 10.22 5.38
CA ASP A 91 13.36 11.57 5.90
C ASP A 91 12.07 11.78 6.73
N LYS A 92 12.22 12.45 7.87
CA LYS A 92 11.14 12.70 8.84
C LYS A 92 10.99 14.18 9.13
N CYS A 93 9.76 14.62 9.40
CA CYS A 93 9.49 15.96 9.91
C CYS A 93 8.30 15.96 10.87
N LEU A 94 8.21 16.98 11.73
CA LEU A 94 7.09 17.13 12.67
C LEU A 94 5.78 17.39 11.90
N GLY A 95 4.64 16.95 12.44
CA GLY A 95 3.34 16.99 11.76
C GLY A 95 2.83 18.39 11.37
N PHE A 96 3.31 19.44 12.05
CA PHE A 96 3.01 20.83 11.70
C PHE A 96 3.96 21.43 10.64
N SER A 97 4.96 20.66 10.20
CA SER A 97 5.89 21.11 9.17
C SER A 97 5.19 21.29 7.84
N LYS A 98 5.52 22.41 7.16
CA LYS A 98 5.12 22.69 5.77
C LYS A 98 5.96 21.92 4.75
N LYS A 99 6.96 21.13 5.20
CA LYS A 99 7.78 20.30 4.32
C LYS A 99 6.97 19.24 3.58
N MET A 100 5.82 18.84 4.11
CA MET A 100 4.93 17.89 3.47
C MET A 100 3.51 18.42 3.40
N ASP A 101 2.94 18.39 2.21
CA ASP A 101 1.51 18.51 1.96
C ASP A 101 0.98 17.14 1.50
N PHE A 102 0.03 16.57 2.25
CA PHE A 102 -0.60 15.30 1.93
C PHE A 102 -2.11 15.44 2.15
N PRO A 103 -2.85 15.91 1.14
CA PRO A 103 -4.28 16.10 1.24
C PRO A 103 -5.01 14.79 1.57
N ARG A 104 -5.96 14.86 2.51
CA ARG A 104 -6.81 13.72 2.90
C ARG A 104 -7.94 13.58 1.89
N ASN A 105 -7.63 13.12 0.70
CA ASN A 105 -8.63 12.78 -0.32
C ASN A 105 -8.12 11.53 -1.06
N PRO A 106 -8.79 10.37 -0.92
CA PRO A 106 -8.33 9.17 -1.58
C PRO A 106 -8.48 9.28 -3.08
N ASP A 107 -9.47 9.97 -3.65
CA ASP A 107 -9.74 9.89 -5.08
C ASP A 107 -8.85 10.80 -5.91
N ASN A 108 -8.57 12.01 -5.39
CA ASN A 108 -7.80 13.03 -6.10
C ASN A 108 -6.90 13.78 -5.13
N TYR A 109 -5.58 13.72 -5.36
CA TYR A 109 -4.61 14.41 -4.51
C TYR A 109 -3.30 14.69 -5.24
N ILE A 110 -2.60 15.70 -4.74
CA ILE A 110 -1.19 15.94 -5.02
C ILE A 110 -0.49 15.94 -3.67
N THR A 111 0.28 14.89 -3.40
CA THR A 111 1.14 14.80 -2.23
C THR A 111 2.51 15.35 -2.59
N THR A 112 3.06 16.23 -1.75
CA THR A 112 4.42 16.73 -1.91
C THR A 112 5.21 16.62 -0.62
N PHE A 113 6.51 16.35 -0.74
CA PHE A 113 7.49 16.48 0.34
C PHE A 113 8.73 17.19 -0.21
N ASN A 114 9.30 18.13 0.54
CA ASN A 114 10.55 18.79 0.20
C ASN A 114 11.39 19.06 1.47
N SER A 115 12.59 18.49 1.53
CA SER A 115 13.54 18.71 2.62
C SER A 115 14.97 18.45 2.16
N GLY A 116 15.82 19.48 2.12
CA GLY A 116 17.21 19.34 1.70
C GLY A 116 17.30 18.82 0.26
N LYS A 117 17.92 17.65 0.09
CA LYS A 117 18.10 16.95 -1.20
C LYS A 117 17.02 15.89 -1.48
N THR A 118 15.94 15.89 -0.71
CA THR A 118 14.83 14.95 -0.88
C THR A 118 13.58 15.70 -1.33
N SER A 119 12.98 15.24 -2.43
CA SER A 119 11.70 15.72 -2.94
C SER A 119 10.83 14.54 -3.36
N VAL A 120 9.57 14.53 -2.96
CA VAL A 120 8.56 13.54 -3.39
C VAL A 120 7.37 14.29 -3.93
N ARG A 121 6.86 13.86 -5.07
CA ARG A 121 5.57 14.26 -5.62
C ARG A 121 4.80 13.02 -6.06
N VAL A 122 3.60 12.85 -5.54
CA VAL A 122 2.64 11.84 -6.00
C VAL A 122 1.34 12.51 -6.33
N GLU A 123 0.90 12.40 -7.58
CA GLU A 123 -0.35 12.97 -8.06
C GLU A 123 -1.26 11.83 -8.53
N LYS A 124 -2.44 11.72 -7.94
CA LYS A 124 -3.48 10.78 -8.36
C LYS A 124 -4.75 11.53 -8.72
N SER A 125 -5.40 11.10 -9.79
CA SER A 125 -6.67 11.64 -10.25
C SER A 125 -7.50 10.54 -10.90
N HIS A 126 -8.55 10.05 -10.23
CA HIS A 126 -9.46 9.07 -10.85
C HIS A 126 -10.24 9.67 -12.03
N ASP A 127 -10.55 10.96 -11.97
CA ASP A 127 -11.25 11.71 -13.03
C ASP A 127 -10.43 11.88 -14.31
N ARG A 128 -9.12 12.15 -14.18
CA ARG A 128 -8.17 12.23 -15.31
C ARG A 128 -7.57 10.86 -15.65
N GLY A 129 -7.87 9.82 -14.87
CA GLY A 129 -7.40 8.47 -15.08
C GLY A 129 -5.89 8.29 -14.93
N MET A 130 -5.27 8.95 -13.95
CA MET A 130 -3.81 8.98 -13.84
C MET A 130 -3.27 8.79 -12.41
N LEU A 131 -2.08 8.19 -12.35
CA LEU A 131 -1.16 8.24 -11.23
C LEU A 131 0.22 8.67 -11.75
N HIS A 132 0.78 9.72 -11.18
CA HIS A 132 2.10 10.25 -11.50
C HIS A 132 2.97 10.25 -10.25
N VAL A 133 4.21 9.78 -10.40
CA VAL A 133 5.24 9.79 -9.35
C VAL A 133 6.48 10.51 -9.85
N ASP A 134 7.04 11.38 -9.03
CA ASP A 134 8.33 12.05 -9.27
C ASP A 134 9.05 12.18 -7.93
N CYS A 135 10.11 11.40 -7.76
CA CYS A 135 10.79 11.23 -6.48
C CYS A 135 12.31 11.37 -6.64
N ASN A 136 12.91 12.10 -5.70
CA ASN A 136 14.34 12.23 -5.50
C ASN A 136 14.63 12.00 -4.03
N PHE A 137 15.48 11.03 -3.73
CA PHE A 137 15.97 10.75 -2.40
C PHE A 137 17.47 11.03 -2.33
N LYS A 138 17.82 12.15 -1.69
CA LYS A 138 19.19 12.59 -1.36
C LYS A 138 20.12 12.72 -2.57
N ASP A 139 19.57 13.03 -3.75
CA ASP A 139 20.26 13.02 -5.05
C ASP A 139 20.86 11.67 -5.46
N GLN A 140 20.58 10.59 -4.72
CA GLN A 140 21.10 9.25 -4.98
C GLN A 140 20.09 8.42 -5.79
N LEU A 141 18.88 8.26 -5.28
CA LEU A 141 17.82 7.52 -5.98
C LEU A 141 16.80 8.51 -6.55
N LYS A 142 16.66 8.51 -7.87
CA LYS A 142 15.65 9.31 -8.57
C LYS A 142 14.80 8.40 -9.43
N PHE A 143 13.48 8.55 -9.36
CA PHE A 143 12.57 7.84 -10.24
C PHE A 143 11.33 8.67 -10.55
N LYS A 144 10.83 8.48 -11.76
CA LYS A 144 9.63 9.14 -12.28
C LYS A 144 8.82 8.14 -13.08
N GLY A 145 7.50 8.19 -12.97
CA GLY A 145 6.63 7.31 -13.73
C GLY A 145 5.23 7.85 -13.90
N ASN A 146 4.60 7.48 -15.01
CA ASN A 146 3.21 7.76 -15.31
C ASN A 146 2.45 6.45 -15.50
N PHE A 147 1.32 6.31 -14.83
CA PHE A 147 0.48 5.12 -14.86
C PHE A 147 -0.96 5.54 -15.17
N ASN A 148 -1.65 4.78 -16.00
CA ASN A 148 -3.10 4.91 -16.10
C ASN A 148 -3.71 4.39 -14.82
N PHE A 149 -4.62 5.14 -14.20
CA PHE A 149 -5.31 4.69 -13.01
C PHE A 149 -6.67 5.37 -12.85
N SER A 150 -7.74 4.62 -13.05
CA SER A 150 -9.11 5.06 -12.74
C SER A 150 -9.91 3.91 -12.13
N ILE A 151 -10.99 4.26 -11.41
CA ILE A 151 -11.93 3.27 -10.86
C ILE A 151 -12.49 2.37 -11.96
N GLU A 152 -12.90 2.96 -13.07
CA GLU A 152 -13.55 2.26 -14.19
C GLU A 152 -12.60 1.28 -14.89
N SER A 153 -11.35 1.67 -15.09
CA SER A 153 -10.39 0.88 -15.88
C SER A 153 -9.65 -0.18 -15.07
N HIS A 154 -9.41 0.07 -13.78
CA HIS A 154 -8.53 -0.79 -12.96
C HIS A 154 -9.24 -1.53 -11.82
N GLN A 155 -10.51 -1.22 -11.56
CA GLN A 155 -11.31 -1.83 -10.49
C GLN A 155 -10.53 -1.96 -9.16
N PRO A 156 -9.97 -0.86 -8.61
CA PRO A 156 -9.21 -0.90 -7.36
C PRO A 156 -10.06 -1.50 -6.22
N LEU A 157 -9.44 -2.26 -5.32
CA LEU A 157 -10.09 -2.75 -4.10
C LEU A 157 -10.19 -1.60 -3.11
N ARG A 158 -11.41 -1.13 -2.89
CA ARG A 158 -11.71 0.02 -2.03
C ARG A 158 -12.63 -0.43 -0.92
N VAL A 159 -12.14 -0.47 0.31
CA VAL A 159 -12.93 -0.92 1.46
C VAL A 159 -12.93 0.11 2.57
N LEU A 160 -14.11 0.35 3.13
CA LEU A 160 -14.33 1.20 4.30
C LEU A 160 -14.83 0.33 5.44
N ASN A 161 -14.04 0.22 6.50
CA ASN A 161 -14.27 -0.70 7.61
C ASN A 161 -14.18 0.00 8.98
N PRO A 162 -14.81 -0.54 10.03
CA PRO A 162 -14.51 -0.15 11.39
C PRO A 162 -13.14 -0.70 11.81
N SER A 163 -12.27 0.15 12.35
CA SER A 163 -11.03 -0.32 12.99
C SER A 163 -11.30 -0.84 14.40
N VAL A 164 -12.23 -0.18 15.08
CA VAL A 164 -12.90 -0.53 16.35
C VAL A 164 -14.25 0.23 16.36
N PRO A 165 -15.19 -0.02 17.29
CA PRO A 165 -16.51 0.61 17.25
C PRO A 165 -16.54 2.15 17.15
N THR A 166 -15.50 2.84 17.64
CA THR A 166 -15.41 4.31 17.63
C THR A 166 -14.51 4.86 16.53
N ARG A 167 -14.13 4.05 15.55
CA ARG A 167 -13.04 4.32 14.60
C ARG A 167 -13.30 3.68 13.24
N PHE A 168 -12.65 4.18 12.20
CA PHE A 168 -12.75 3.61 10.86
C PHE A 168 -11.45 3.74 10.09
N THR A 169 -11.28 2.88 9.11
CA THR A 169 -10.18 2.93 8.14
C THR A 169 -10.75 2.67 6.76
N TYR A 170 -10.30 3.46 5.80
CA TYR A 170 -10.48 3.20 4.39
C TYR A 170 -9.14 2.76 3.80
N THR A 171 -9.19 1.81 2.87
CA THR A 171 -8.05 1.47 2.04
C THR A 171 -8.44 1.40 0.58
N GLU A 172 -7.48 1.72 -0.29
CA GLU A 172 -7.57 1.59 -1.74
C GLU A 172 -6.30 0.91 -2.26
N LYS A 173 -6.46 -0.28 -2.81
CA LYS A 173 -5.37 -1.13 -3.29
C LYS A 173 -5.59 -1.45 -4.76
N CYS A 174 -4.53 -1.43 -5.55
CA CYS A 174 -4.61 -1.82 -6.95
C CYS A 174 -3.29 -2.41 -7.42
N SER A 175 -3.35 -3.54 -8.13
CA SER A 175 -2.18 -4.14 -8.77
C SER A 175 -2.58 -5.04 -9.94
N PRO A 176 -1.86 -5.05 -11.07
CA PRO A 176 -0.77 -4.15 -11.41
C PRO A 176 -1.31 -2.87 -12.05
N LEU A 177 -0.65 -1.75 -11.80
CA LEU A 177 -0.70 -0.57 -12.65
C LEU A 177 0.48 -0.64 -13.63
N VAL A 178 0.23 -0.64 -14.93
CA VAL A 178 1.30 -0.71 -15.94
C VAL A 178 1.78 0.70 -16.27
N ALA A 179 3.10 0.89 -16.33
CA ALA A 179 3.68 2.19 -16.65
C ALA A 179 3.52 2.55 -18.13
N ASN A 180 3.09 3.78 -18.41
CA ASN A 180 3.18 4.39 -19.75
C ASN A 180 4.62 4.87 -20.01
N ASP A 181 5.25 5.42 -18.98
CA ASP A 181 6.65 5.82 -18.95
C ASP A 181 7.22 5.56 -17.57
N PHE A 182 8.52 5.25 -17.51
CA PHE A 182 9.24 5.10 -16.27
C PHE A 182 10.73 5.38 -16.47
N GLU A 183 11.30 6.14 -15.55
CA GLU A 183 12.72 6.44 -15.48
C GLU A 183 13.21 6.18 -14.05
N ILE A 184 14.40 5.59 -13.93
CA ILE A 184 15.06 5.42 -12.64
C ILE A 184 16.57 5.57 -12.80
N SER A 185 17.20 6.24 -11.83
CA SER A 185 18.65 6.38 -11.75
C SER A 185 19.12 6.22 -10.31
N LEU A 186 20.36 5.73 -10.20
CA LEU A 186 21.08 5.56 -8.94
C LEU A 186 22.45 6.22 -9.05
N ASP A 187 22.77 7.10 -8.11
CA ASP A 187 24.01 7.88 -8.05
C ASP A 187 24.30 8.64 -9.35
N GLY A 188 23.24 9.18 -9.97
CA GLY A 188 23.30 9.89 -11.24
C GLY A 188 23.39 9.00 -12.48
N ASN A 189 23.43 7.67 -12.33
CA ASN A 189 23.48 6.73 -13.45
C ASN A 189 22.09 6.13 -13.73
N PRO A 190 21.55 6.25 -14.95
CA PRO A 190 20.32 5.56 -15.34
C PRO A 190 20.46 4.05 -15.18
N LEU A 191 19.41 3.38 -14.67
CA LEU A 191 19.36 1.93 -14.58
C LEU A 191 18.66 1.36 -15.81
N ALA A 192 19.20 0.29 -16.37
CA ALA A 192 18.64 -0.36 -17.56
C ALA A 192 17.63 -1.45 -17.18
N PHE A 193 16.46 -1.43 -17.83
CA PHE A 193 15.39 -2.41 -17.71
C PHE A 193 14.51 -2.33 -18.97
N GLU A 194 13.65 -3.33 -19.17
CA GLU A 194 12.66 -3.31 -20.24
C GLU A 194 11.39 -2.59 -19.77
N THR A 195 11.00 -1.52 -20.47
CA THR A 195 9.87 -0.66 -20.08
C THR A 195 8.52 -1.40 -20.12
N ASP A 196 8.33 -2.33 -21.06
CA ASP A 196 7.07 -3.06 -21.27
C ASP A 196 6.66 -3.95 -20.10
N ASN A 197 7.52 -4.13 -19.10
CA ASN A 197 7.29 -4.95 -17.93
C ASN A 197 7.32 -4.15 -16.61
N VAL A 198 7.28 -2.81 -16.67
CA VAL A 198 7.23 -1.99 -15.46
C VAL A 198 5.81 -1.96 -14.91
N THR A 199 5.67 -2.48 -13.70
CA THR A 199 4.40 -2.51 -12.97
C THR A 199 4.52 -1.87 -11.61
N ALA A 200 3.48 -1.16 -11.19
CA ALA A 200 3.33 -0.62 -9.86
C ALA A 200 2.19 -1.30 -9.09
N ILE A 201 2.40 -1.45 -7.79
CA ILE A 201 1.39 -1.75 -6.78
C ILE A 201 1.05 -0.42 -6.12
N TYR A 202 -0.23 -0.12 -6.03
CA TYR A 202 -0.74 1.06 -5.36
C TYR A 202 -1.43 0.67 -4.05
N ASP A 203 -1.07 1.35 -2.97
CA ASP A 203 -1.68 1.18 -1.66
C ASP A 203 -1.87 2.53 -0.97
N TRP A 204 -3.12 2.95 -0.83
CA TRP A 204 -3.50 4.07 0.01
C TRP A 204 -4.34 3.62 1.20
N SER A 205 -4.07 4.18 2.36
CA SER A 205 -4.84 3.91 3.58
C SER A 205 -5.04 5.20 4.36
N GLY A 206 -6.23 5.40 4.93
CA GLY A 206 -6.54 6.62 5.67
C GLY A 206 -7.72 6.46 6.63
N GLY A 207 -7.62 7.09 7.80
CA GLY A 207 -8.71 7.14 8.75
C GLY A 207 -8.25 7.26 10.20
N TYR A 208 -9.16 6.93 11.11
CA TYR A 208 -8.88 6.85 12.54
C TYR A 208 -8.52 5.42 12.88
N LEU A 209 -7.26 5.01 12.70
CA LEU A 209 -6.85 3.62 12.93
C LEU A 209 -6.97 3.21 14.40
N ARG A 210 -7.02 1.90 14.64
CA ARG A 210 -6.88 1.32 15.99
C ARG A 210 -5.54 1.76 16.60
N ARG A 211 -5.51 1.93 17.92
CA ARG A 211 -4.30 2.28 18.68
C ARG A 211 -3.15 1.30 18.46
N GLU A 212 -3.47 0.02 18.46
CA GLU A 212 -2.56 -1.06 18.11
C GLU A 212 -3.02 -1.69 16.80
N THR A 213 -2.11 -1.84 15.84
CA THR A 213 -2.38 -2.46 14.54
C THR A 213 -1.33 -3.52 14.26
N ASN A 214 -1.76 -4.66 13.74
CA ASN A 214 -0.88 -5.73 13.32
C ASN A 214 -1.39 -6.24 11.98
N TRP A 215 -0.48 -6.56 11.05
CA TRP A 215 -0.86 -7.20 9.80
C TRP A 215 0.26 -8.03 9.23
N TYR A 216 -0.15 -9.06 8.49
CA TYR A 216 0.63 -9.54 7.37
C TYR A 216 0.08 -8.93 6.09
N TRP A 217 0.95 -8.70 5.13
CA TRP A 217 0.55 -8.17 3.84
C TRP A 217 1.36 -8.80 2.72
N THR A 218 0.73 -9.00 1.57
CA THR A 218 1.33 -9.49 0.34
C THR A 218 0.85 -8.60 -0.79
N ALA A 219 1.78 -8.15 -1.62
CA ALA A 219 1.40 -7.57 -2.89
C ALA A 219 2.46 -7.79 -3.96
N PHE A 220 2.00 -8.02 -5.18
CA PHE A 220 2.84 -8.16 -6.35
C PHE A 220 2.03 -7.78 -7.60
N GLY A 221 2.73 -7.56 -8.71
CA GLY A 221 2.14 -7.27 -10.00
C GLY A 221 3.12 -7.61 -11.11
N THR A 222 2.63 -8.13 -12.23
CA THR A 222 3.46 -8.41 -13.41
C THR A 222 2.63 -8.52 -14.68
N ILE A 223 3.32 -8.59 -15.82
CA ILE A 223 2.78 -8.98 -17.11
C ILE A 223 3.40 -10.32 -17.47
N LEU A 224 2.58 -11.35 -17.64
CA LEU A 224 3.01 -12.70 -17.98
C LEU A 224 3.50 -12.79 -19.44
N PRO A 225 4.24 -13.86 -19.83
CA PRO A 225 4.73 -14.03 -21.19
C PRO A 225 3.63 -14.03 -22.27
N ASN A 226 2.43 -14.50 -21.93
CA ASN A 226 1.25 -14.48 -22.79
C ASN A 226 0.53 -13.11 -22.82
N LYS A 227 1.13 -12.06 -22.24
CA LYS A 227 0.63 -10.69 -22.10
C LYS A 227 -0.55 -10.49 -21.15
N THR A 228 -0.95 -11.53 -20.40
CA THR A 228 -1.92 -11.37 -19.31
C THR A 228 -1.30 -10.56 -18.18
N SER A 229 -1.98 -9.50 -17.74
CA SER A 229 -1.56 -8.76 -16.53
C SER A 229 -2.14 -9.44 -15.29
N ILE A 230 -1.32 -9.63 -14.27
CA ILE A 230 -1.75 -10.19 -12.99
C ILE A 230 -1.24 -9.38 -11.82
N GLY A 231 -2.00 -9.33 -10.74
CA GLY A 231 -1.57 -8.68 -9.51
C GLY A 231 -2.40 -9.11 -8.32
N ALA A 232 -1.88 -8.84 -7.13
CA ALA A 232 -2.51 -9.20 -5.88
C ALA A 232 -2.27 -8.18 -4.79
N ASN A 233 -3.23 -8.12 -3.88
CA ASN A 233 -3.13 -7.53 -2.57
C ASN A 233 -3.84 -8.45 -1.58
N PHE A 234 -3.09 -8.99 -0.63
CA PHE A 234 -3.64 -9.80 0.46
C PHE A 234 -3.14 -9.27 1.79
N ALA A 235 -3.96 -9.43 2.82
CA ALA A 235 -3.68 -9.04 4.16
C ALA A 235 -4.39 -9.97 5.16
N ALA A 236 -3.74 -10.16 6.30
CA ALA A 236 -4.27 -10.83 7.47
C ALA A 236 -4.07 -9.97 8.71
N PHE A 237 -4.88 -10.21 9.75
CA PHE A 237 -5.02 -9.42 10.98
C PHE A 237 -5.60 -8.01 10.82
N THR A 238 -6.05 -7.67 9.61
CA THR A 238 -6.82 -6.46 9.32
C THR A 238 -8.21 -6.83 8.79
N ASN A 239 -9.25 -6.17 9.30
CA ASN A 239 -10.63 -6.30 8.80
C ASN A 239 -11.22 -7.73 8.74
N GLU A 240 -10.75 -8.66 9.58
CA GLU A 240 -11.14 -10.09 9.59
C GLU A 240 -12.64 -10.40 9.68
N THR A 241 -13.44 -9.46 10.19
CA THR A 241 -14.89 -9.63 10.42
C THR A 241 -15.76 -8.76 9.51
N TYR A 242 -15.13 -7.95 8.65
CA TYR A 242 -15.82 -7.03 7.73
C TYR A 242 -15.33 -7.26 6.30
N PHE A 243 -15.19 -6.21 5.49
CA PHE A 243 -14.77 -6.33 4.10
C PHE A 243 -13.25 -6.52 4.06
N SER A 244 -12.81 -7.71 3.66
CA SER A 244 -11.39 -8.03 3.53
C SER A 244 -10.65 -7.10 2.58
N GLU A 245 -9.36 -6.87 2.86
CA GLU A 245 -8.43 -6.17 1.97
C GLU A 245 -7.80 -7.14 0.95
N ASN A 246 -8.52 -8.20 0.58
CA ASN A 246 -7.99 -9.33 -0.17
C ASN A 246 -8.58 -9.38 -1.58
N ALA A 247 -7.74 -9.18 -2.59
CA ALA A 247 -8.12 -9.33 -3.99
C ALA A 247 -6.92 -9.66 -4.88
N PHE A 248 -7.20 -10.31 -6.00
CA PHE A 248 -6.30 -10.38 -7.14
C PHE A 248 -6.95 -9.81 -8.39
N TRP A 249 -6.14 -9.44 -9.36
CA TRP A 249 -6.56 -8.94 -10.66
C TRP A 249 -5.97 -9.80 -11.76
N ILE A 250 -6.78 -10.08 -12.77
CA ILE A 250 -6.36 -10.67 -14.05
C ILE A 250 -6.90 -9.74 -15.13
N ASP A 251 -6.03 -9.16 -15.94
CA ASP A 251 -6.39 -8.18 -16.97
C ASP A 251 -7.29 -7.07 -16.42
N HIS A 252 -6.89 -6.49 -15.28
CA HIS A 252 -7.61 -5.44 -14.53
C HIS A 252 -8.97 -5.83 -13.95
N LYS A 253 -9.43 -7.07 -14.14
CA LYS A 253 -10.65 -7.59 -13.52
C LYS A 253 -10.37 -8.06 -12.10
N ARG A 254 -10.96 -7.38 -11.12
CA ARG A 254 -10.78 -7.69 -9.69
C ARG A 254 -11.60 -8.92 -9.28
N THR A 255 -10.97 -9.87 -8.62
CA THR A 255 -11.62 -10.95 -7.87
C THR A 255 -11.35 -10.76 -6.38
N ARG A 256 -12.41 -10.65 -5.58
CA ARG A 256 -12.28 -10.55 -4.12
C ARG A 256 -12.08 -11.93 -3.50
N VAL A 257 -11.22 -12.00 -2.50
CA VAL A 257 -10.99 -13.19 -1.67
C VAL A 257 -11.43 -12.88 -0.24
N SER A 258 -12.11 -13.82 0.43
CA SER A 258 -12.65 -13.53 1.77
C SER A 258 -11.53 -13.49 2.81
N ARG A 259 -10.83 -14.59 3.02
CA ARG A 259 -9.76 -14.74 4.01
C ARG A 259 -8.55 -15.35 3.32
N VAL A 260 -7.36 -14.85 3.65
CA VAL A 260 -6.09 -15.40 3.19
C VAL A 260 -5.29 -15.80 4.42
N LEU A 261 -4.73 -16.99 4.37
CA LEU A 261 -3.92 -17.61 5.41
C LEU A 261 -2.44 -17.44 5.05
N TYR A 262 -1.64 -17.15 6.06
CA TYR A 262 -0.19 -17.05 5.96
C TYR A 262 0.40 -18.15 6.84
N ASP A 263 1.02 -19.15 6.22
CA ASP A 263 1.67 -20.26 6.90
C ASP A 263 3.18 -20.20 6.63
N PHE A 264 3.93 -19.80 7.66
CA PHE A 264 5.37 -19.66 7.63
C PHE A 264 5.95 -19.67 9.05
N ASN A 265 7.26 -19.92 9.16
CA ASN A 265 7.95 -19.84 10.44
C ASN A 265 8.33 -18.39 10.76
N GLU A 266 7.62 -17.73 11.68
CA GLU A 266 7.96 -16.37 12.11
C GLU A 266 9.38 -16.23 12.70
N GLN A 267 9.93 -17.31 13.27
CA GLN A 267 11.30 -17.30 13.81
C GLN A 267 12.36 -17.45 12.70
N GLU A 268 11.97 -17.98 11.55
CA GLU A 268 12.83 -18.16 10.37
C GLU A 268 12.15 -17.57 9.12
N PRO A 269 11.86 -16.25 9.11
CA PRO A 269 11.00 -15.62 8.10
C PRO A 269 11.65 -15.50 6.71
N TYR A 270 12.89 -15.95 6.56
CA TYR A 270 13.58 -16.09 5.27
C TYR A 270 13.30 -17.46 4.61
N GLN A 271 12.66 -18.40 5.32
CA GLN A 271 12.09 -19.58 4.69
C GLN A 271 10.89 -19.19 3.83
N THR A 272 10.43 -20.12 3.00
CA THR A 272 9.27 -19.90 2.12
C THR A 272 7.99 -19.69 2.91
N TRP A 273 7.11 -18.80 2.45
CA TRP A 273 5.80 -18.57 3.05
C TRP A 273 4.73 -19.15 2.15
N HIS A 274 3.79 -19.92 2.71
CA HIS A 274 2.61 -20.38 1.99
C HIS A 274 1.46 -19.41 2.24
N VAL A 275 0.95 -18.78 1.18
CA VAL A 275 -0.13 -17.80 1.22
C VAL A 275 -1.29 -18.31 0.38
N TYR A 276 -2.40 -18.68 1.02
CA TYR A 276 -3.50 -19.39 0.37
C TYR A 276 -4.87 -19.06 0.96
N ASP A 277 -5.95 -19.45 0.28
CA ASP A 277 -7.30 -19.40 0.82
C ASP A 277 -7.97 -20.77 0.85
N GLU A 278 -8.97 -20.95 1.72
CA GLU A 278 -9.67 -22.23 1.85
C GLU A 278 -10.60 -22.55 0.67
N ALA A 279 -11.03 -21.54 -0.11
CA ALA A 279 -11.88 -21.77 -1.27
C ALA A 279 -11.07 -22.17 -2.51
N GLY A 280 -9.74 -22.19 -2.44
CA GLY A 280 -8.85 -22.62 -3.52
C GLY A 280 -8.84 -21.66 -4.71
N LEU A 281 -9.08 -20.37 -4.45
CA LEU A 281 -8.97 -19.28 -5.41
C LEU A 281 -7.52 -18.82 -5.57
N VAL A 282 -6.69 -18.98 -4.53
CA VAL A 282 -5.29 -18.57 -4.47
C VAL A 282 -4.46 -19.59 -3.68
N ASP A 283 -3.29 -19.91 -4.20
CA ASP A 283 -2.27 -20.72 -3.55
C ASP A 283 -0.90 -20.25 -4.05
N LEU A 284 -0.09 -19.70 -3.14
CA LEU A 284 1.17 -19.03 -3.45
C LEU A 284 2.27 -19.49 -2.51
N ILE A 285 3.45 -19.68 -3.06
CA ILE A 285 4.70 -19.83 -2.31
C ILE A 285 5.53 -18.57 -2.54
N PHE A 286 5.81 -17.84 -1.46
CA PHE A 286 6.73 -16.71 -1.47
C PHE A 286 8.11 -17.17 -1.03
N THR A 287 9.15 -16.84 -1.81
CA THR A 287 10.55 -17.04 -1.45
C THR A 287 11.19 -15.68 -1.17
N PRO A 288 11.52 -15.36 0.10
CA PRO A 288 12.15 -14.09 0.46
C PRO A 288 13.61 -14.00 -0.02
N ASP A 289 13.99 -12.88 -0.63
CA ASP A 289 15.35 -12.63 -1.15
C ASP A 289 16.05 -11.43 -0.48
N GLY A 290 15.29 -10.54 0.16
CA GLY A 290 15.82 -9.37 0.85
C GLY A 290 14.80 -8.77 1.80
N GLU A 291 15.25 -7.86 2.67
CA GLU A 291 14.40 -7.26 3.69
C GLU A 291 14.76 -5.79 3.90
N ARG A 292 13.73 -4.95 3.94
CA ARG A 292 13.76 -3.64 4.60
C ARG A 292 13.14 -3.79 5.98
N SER A 293 13.85 -3.37 7.02
CA SER A 293 13.31 -3.38 8.39
C SER A 293 13.44 -2.02 9.06
N ASP A 294 12.45 -1.67 9.89
CA ASP A 294 12.52 -0.52 10.77
C ASP A 294 11.94 -0.87 12.15
N LYS A 295 12.51 -0.29 13.19
CA LYS A 295 12.11 -0.52 14.57
C LYS A 295 12.16 0.77 15.37
N ILE A 296 11.00 1.19 15.84
CA ILE A 296 10.83 2.38 16.66
C ILE A 296 10.35 1.98 18.06
N ASN A 297 10.99 2.52 19.09
CA ASN A 297 10.55 2.37 20.48
C ASN A 297 10.51 3.73 21.19
N GLY A 298 9.37 4.40 21.11
CA GLY A 298 9.03 5.63 21.84
C GLY A 298 8.33 5.37 23.18
N GLY A 299 8.65 4.26 23.85
CA GLY A 299 8.07 3.92 25.15
C GLY A 299 6.58 3.54 25.04
N PRO A 300 5.72 3.95 25.98
CA PRO A 300 4.30 3.55 25.97
C PRO A 300 3.48 4.24 24.88
N LEU A 301 4.03 5.26 24.20
CA LEU A 301 3.31 6.09 23.24
C LEU A 301 3.41 5.51 21.83
N VAL A 302 4.62 5.39 21.28
CA VAL A 302 4.83 4.91 19.91
C VAL A 302 5.72 3.67 19.92
N LYS A 303 5.30 2.57 19.30
CA LYS A 303 6.18 1.43 19.00
C LYS A 303 5.88 0.90 17.62
N THR A 304 6.90 0.57 16.84
CA THR A 304 6.73 -0.05 15.54
C THR A 304 7.79 -1.11 15.34
N ILE A 305 7.37 -2.27 14.84
CA ILE A 305 8.21 -3.28 14.24
C ILE A 305 7.68 -3.45 12.82
N PHE A 306 8.49 -3.04 11.86
CA PHE A 306 8.18 -3.11 10.43
C PHE A 306 9.25 -3.98 9.77
N ARG A 307 8.81 -5.00 9.04
CA ARG A 307 9.67 -5.89 8.26
C ARG A 307 8.99 -6.15 6.92
N GLN A 308 9.56 -5.63 5.86
CA GLN A 308 9.06 -5.81 4.50
C GLN A 308 10.10 -6.58 3.70
N PHE A 309 9.71 -7.78 3.30
CA PHE A 309 10.50 -8.70 2.51
C PHE A 309 10.23 -8.46 1.04
N VAL A 310 11.30 -8.39 0.26
CA VAL A 310 11.25 -8.51 -1.20
C VAL A 310 11.59 -9.94 -1.57
N GLY A 311 10.94 -10.45 -2.60
CA GLY A 311 11.16 -11.81 -3.05
C GLY A 311 10.33 -12.16 -4.27
N SER A 312 10.13 -13.46 -4.48
CA SER A 312 9.40 -13.98 -5.63
C SER A 312 8.27 -14.93 -5.24
N PHE A 313 7.21 -14.94 -6.05
CA PHE A 313 6.02 -15.77 -5.89
C PHE A 313 5.93 -16.80 -7.01
N ASP A 314 5.68 -18.05 -6.62
CA ASP A 314 5.23 -19.13 -7.48
C ASP A 314 3.83 -19.55 -7.04
N GLY A 315 2.91 -19.80 -7.97
CA GLY A 315 1.55 -20.20 -7.60
C GLY A 315 0.52 -19.93 -8.67
N PHE A 316 -0.73 -19.71 -8.22
CA PHE A 316 -1.83 -19.47 -9.15
C PHE A 316 -2.96 -18.61 -8.59
N PHE A 317 -3.74 -18.09 -9.53
CA PHE A 317 -5.09 -17.57 -9.28
C PHE A 317 -6.13 -18.41 -10.02
N LYS A 318 -7.29 -18.59 -9.40
CA LYS A 318 -8.42 -19.33 -9.96
C LYS A 318 -9.71 -18.52 -9.77
N PRO A 319 -10.03 -17.58 -10.67
CA PRO A 319 -11.29 -16.84 -10.61
C PRO A 319 -12.48 -17.80 -10.74
N ALA A 320 -13.61 -17.47 -10.10
CA ALA A 320 -14.80 -18.33 -10.10
C ALA A 320 -15.38 -18.55 -11.51
N ASP A 321 -15.18 -17.59 -12.41
CA ASP A 321 -15.73 -17.57 -13.77
C ASP A 321 -14.67 -17.75 -14.88
N GLY A 322 -13.46 -18.22 -14.53
CA GLY A 322 -12.35 -18.33 -15.47
C GLY A 322 -11.43 -19.53 -15.24
N GLY A 323 -10.43 -19.64 -16.11
CA GLY A 323 -9.39 -20.66 -16.01
C GLY A 323 -8.38 -20.35 -14.90
N LYS A 324 -7.67 -21.38 -14.45
CA LYS A 324 -6.51 -21.24 -13.57
C LYS A 324 -5.40 -20.48 -14.31
N VAL A 325 -4.87 -19.43 -13.70
CA VAL A 325 -3.70 -18.67 -14.19
C VAL A 325 -2.52 -18.99 -13.29
N GLU A 326 -1.55 -19.73 -13.83
CA GLU A 326 -0.33 -20.12 -13.14
C GLU A 326 0.81 -19.17 -13.49
N PHE A 327 1.68 -18.93 -12.52
CA PHE A 327 2.83 -18.05 -12.69
C PHE A 327 3.98 -18.48 -11.78
N THR A 328 5.18 -18.10 -12.19
CA THR A 328 6.42 -18.45 -11.50
C THR A 328 7.34 -17.25 -11.43
N LYS A 329 8.12 -17.15 -10.35
CA LYS A 329 9.12 -16.09 -10.14
C LYS A 329 8.59 -14.67 -10.28
N VAL A 330 7.35 -14.43 -9.84
CA VAL A 330 6.75 -13.09 -9.88
C VAL A 330 7.23 -12.27 -8.70
N LYS A 331 7.85 -11.12 -8.96
CA LYS A 331 8.45 -10.28 -7.90
C LYS A 331 7.39 -9.52 -7.11
N GLY A 332 7.63 -9.37 -5.82
CA GLY A 332 6.81 -8.51 -4.98
C GLY A 332 7.23 -8.50 -3.52
N PHE A 333 6.24 -8.28 -2.67
CA PHE A 333 6.43 -7.97 -1.26
C PHE A 333 5.62 -8.91 -0.38
N CYS A 334 6.23 -9.30 0.73
CA CYS A 334 5.53 -9.75 1.92
C CYS A 334 5.93 -8.88 3.10
N GLU A 335 5.04 -8.63 4.05
CA GLU A 335 5.29 -7.75 5.18
C GLU A 335 4.79 -8.34 6.48
N ILE A 336 5.55 -8.11 7.55
CA ILE A 336 5.14 -8.29 8.93
C ILE A 336 5.20 -6.92 9.59
N HIS A 337 4.05 -6.45 10.07
CA HIS A 337 3.99 -5.15 10.74
C HIS A 337 3.21 -5.22 12.04
N ARG A 338 3.76 -4.54 13.05
CA ARG A 338 3.15 -4.34 14.36
C ARG A 338 3.41 -2.92 14.81
N ALA A 339 2.36 -2.17 15.10
CA ALA A 339 2.47 -0.80 15.56
C ALA A 339 1.52 -0.48 16.71
N ILE A 340 1.99 0.42 17.56
CA ILE A 340 1.30 1.08 18.65
C ILE A 340 1.49 2.58 18.36
N TRP A 341 0.43 3.28 17.95
CA TRP A 341 0.44 4.68 17.48
C TRP A 341 0.22 5.76 18.53
#